data_AF-A0A973ILP0-F1
#
_entry.id   AF-A0A973ILP0-F1
#
_cell.length_a   1.000
_cell.length_b   1.000
_cell.length_c   1.000
_cell.angle_alpha   90.00
_cell.angle_beta   90.00
_cell.angle_gamma   90.00
#
_symmetry.space_group_name_H-M   'P 1'
#
loop_
_entity.id
_entity.type
_entity.pdbx_description
1 polymer ?
#
loop_
_entity_poly.entity_id
_entity_poly.type
_entity_poly.pdbx_seq_one_letter_code
_entity_poly.pdbx_strand_id
1 'polypeptide(L)'
;MRTFKSVSGWLLTGSLLVLLALVGLIAVGRFIYPTAAQREAVAELERWPSYEGKNAAALLWSLHYDVPMADLDRVFASDMARKEQLQQAFDEGLDPVLDPSAFAWVSARESYGSLAPNREHAPEPCGSYQTGCLARVRDDLPAYGVGVASVAPLLRIVSQQLVPRYG
;
A
#
# COMPACT_ATOMS: atom_id res chain seq x y z
N MET A 1 -47.54 0.82 -30.20
CA MET A 1 -46.91 2.07 -29.72
C MET A 1 -47.42 2.61 -28.37
N ARG A 2 -48.34 1.94 -27.66
CA ARG A 2 -48.89 2.43 -26.37
C ARG A 2 -48.13 1.94 -25.12
N THR A 3 -47.38 0.84 -25.23
CA THR A 3 -46.65 0.19 -24.13
C THR A 3 -45.30 0.87 -23.81
N PHE A 4 -44.67 1.53 -24.79
CA PHE A 4 -43.36 2.19 -24.61
C PHE A 4 -43.41 3.42 -23.68
N LYS A 5 -44.51 4.17 -23.69
CA LYS A 5 -44.70 5.32 -22.77
C LYS A 5 -44.84 4.89 -21.30
N SER A 6 -45.37 3.70 -21.06
CA SER A 6 -45.52 3.15 -19.71
C SER A 6 -44.14 2.80 -19.12
N VAL A 7 -43.31 2.07 -19.87
CA VAL A 7 -41.99 1.62 -19.40
C VAL A 7 -41.06 2.82 -19.09
N SER A 8 -41.09 3.86 -19.91
CA SER A 8 -40.28 5.08 -19.68
C SER A 8 -40.69 5.82 -18.39
N GLY A 9 -41.99 5.88 -18.07
CA GLY A 9 -42.46 6.48 -16.82
C GLY A 9 -42.00 5.70 -15.59
N TRP A 10 -42.04 4.37 -15.65
CA TRP A 10 -41.57 3.51 -14.55
C TRP A 10 -40.06 3.60 -14.33
N LEU A 11 -39.27 3.69 -15.40
CA LEU A 11 -37.82 3.87 -15.31
C LEU A 11 -37.44 5.23 -14.72
N LEU A 12 -38.11 6.32 -15.13
CA LEU A 12 -37.87 7.65 -14.57
C LEU A 12 -38.23 7.70 -13.08
N THR A 13 -39.37 7.12 -12.70
CA THR A 13 -39.83 7.11 -11.31
C THR A 13 -38.91 6.26 -10.42
N GLY A 14 -38.47 5.09 -10.91
CA GLY A 14 -37.51 4.24 -10.23
C GLY A 14 -36.15 4.91 -10.07
N SER A 15 -35.63 5.54 -11.12
CA SER A 15 -34.38 6.29 -11.08
C SER A 15 -34.44 7.45 -10.08
N LEU A 16 -35.54 8.22 -10.08
CA LEU A 16 -35.76 9.32 -9.14
C LEU A 16 -35.79 8.83 -7.69
N LEU A 17 -36.45 7.69 -7.41
CA LEU A 17 -36.48 7.08 -6.08
C LEU A 17 -35.09 6.64 -5.61
N VAL A 18 -34.31 6.01 -6.48
CA VAL A 18 -32.92 5.61 -6.17
C VAL A 18 -32.06 6.85 -5.88
N LEU A 19 -32.21 7.90 -6.68
CA LEU A 19 -31.46 9.14 -6.51
C LEU A 19 -31.84 9.84 -5.19
N LEU A 20 -33.12 9.89 -4.85
CA LEU A 20 -33.59 10.38 -3.55
C LEU A 20 -33.05 9.54 -2.38
N ALA A 21 -33.05 8.22 -2.51
CA ALA A 21 -32.49 7.33 -1.48
C ALA A 21 -30.99 7.56 -1.28
N LEU A 22 -30.22 7.72 -2.37
CA LEU A 22 -28.80 8.06 -2.32
C LEU A 22 -28.54 9.40 -1.66
N VAL A 23 -29.29 10.44 -2.04
CA VAL A 23 -29.18 11.77 -1.41
C VAL A 23 -29.52 11.69 0.08
N GLY A 24 -30.55 10.93 0.46
CA GLY A 24 -30.91 10.69 1.85
C GLY A 24 -29.80 10.00 2.64
N LEU A 25 -29.20 8.94 2.08
CA LEU A 25 -28.06 8.24 2.67
C LEU A 25 -26.84 9.13 2.83
N ILE A 26 -26.52 9.96 1.83
CA ILE A 26 -25.42 10.92 1.89
C ILE A 26 -25.69 11.98 2.97
N ALA A 27 -26.91 12.50 3.04
CA ALA A 27 -27.30 13.48 4.05
C ALA A 27 -27.20 12.90 5.46
N VAL A 28 -27.75 11.70 5.69
CA VAL A 28 -27.64 11.00 6.97
C VAL A 28 -26.18 10.71 7.32
N GLY A 29 -25.37 10.25 6.35
CA GLY A 29 -23.94 10.03 6.53
C GLY A 29 -23.17 11.31 6.88
N ARG A 30 -23.57 12.47 6.34
CA ARG A 30 -23.00 13.77 6.71
C ARG A 30 -23.47 14.29 8.07
N PHE A 31 -24.70 13.96 8.47
CA PHE A 31 -25.26 14.37 9.77
C PHE A 31 -24.81 13.48 10.92
N ILE A 32 -24.41 12.24 10.66
CA ILE A 32 -23.70 11.39 11.62
C ILE A 32 -22.26 11.89 11.71
N TYR A 33 -22.10 13.00 12.43
CA TYR A 33 -20.80 13.54 12.79
C TYR A 33 -20.02 12.48 13.59
N PRO A 34 -18.69 12.34 13.42
CA PRO A 34 -17.91 11.39 14.19
C PRO A 34 -18.18 11.58 15.68
N THR A 35 -18.43 10.50 16.40
CA THR A 35 -18.75 10.54 17.83
C THR A 35 -17.61 11.18 18.62
N ALA A 36 -17.87 11.61 19.86
CA ALA A 36 -16.80 12.15 20.71
C ALA A 36 -15.61 11.18 20.82
N ALA A 37 -15.87 9.88 20.96
CA ALA A 37 -14.85 8.84 20.98
C ALA A 37 -14.08 8.70 19.66
N GLN A 38 -14.75 8.85 18.51
CA GLN A 38 -14.07 8.81 17.21
C GLN A 38 -13.16 10.02 17.00
N ARG A 39 -13.58 11.21 17.44
CA ARG A 39 -12.73 12.41 17.38
C ARG A 39 -11.55 12.32 18.31
N GLU A 40 -11.75 11.76 19.49
CA GLU A 40 -10.66 11.50 20.44
C GLU A 40 -9.66 10.48 19.87
N ALA A 41 -10.14 9.40 19.25
CA ALA A 41 -9.29 8.44 18.57
C ALA A 41 -8.51 9.05 17.40
N VAL A 42 -9.14 9.91 16.59
CA VAL A 42 -8.45 10.65 15.52
C VAL A 42 -7.42 11.60 16.10
N ALA A 43 -7.77 12.37 17.14
CA ALA A 43 -6.82 13.26 17.81
C ALA A 43 -5.65 12.51 18.46
N GLU A 44 -5.85 11.25 18.88
CA GLU A 44 -4.79 10.38 19.35
C GLU A 44 -3.89 9.90 18.19
N LEU A 45 -4.48 9.48 17.07
CA LEU A 45 -3.73 9.08 15.87
C LEU A 45 -2.92 10.23 15.26
N GLU A 46 -3.48 11.46 15.28
CA GLU A 46 -2.81 12.68 14.83
C GLU A 46 -1.69 13.12 15.79
N ARG A 47 -1.71 12.69 17.05
CA ARG A 47 -0.66 12.99 18.04
C ARG A 47 0.63 12.18 17.82
N TRP A 48 0.83 11.68 16.61
CA TRP A 48 2.00 10.91 16.23
C TRP A 48 3.27 11.65 16.68
N PRO A 49 4.16 10.99 17.44
CA PRO A 49 5.35 11.65 17.94
C PRO A 49 6.18 12.13 16.75
N SER A 50 6.72 13.35 16.85
CA SER A 50 7.73 13.78 15.90
C SER A 50 8.97 12.94 16.12
N TYR A 51 9.24 11.99 15.22
CA TYR A 51 10.48 11.23 15.26
C TYR A 51 11.62 12.14 14.81
N GLU A 52 12.62 12.31 15.67
CA GLU A 52 13.88 12.93 15.26
C GLU A 52 14.66 11.95 14.38
N GLY A 53 15.08 12.39 13.20
CA GLY A 53 15.90 11.58 12.29
C GLY A 53 15.52 11.70 10.83
N LYS A 54 16.31 11.06 9.97
CA LYS A 54 15.99 10.94 8.55
C LYS A 54 14.89 9.89 8.36
N ASN A 55 13.93 10.17 7.48
CA ASN A 55 12.87 9.23 7.15
C ASN A 55 13.48 7.91 6.61
N ALA A 56 13.25 6.81 7.31
CA ALA A 56 13.72 5.48 6.91
C ALA A 56 12.96 4.91 5.70
N ALA A 57 11.96 5.61 5.16
CA ALA A 57 11.19 5.16 4.00
C ALA A 57 12.09 4.86 2.80
N ALA A 58 13.08 5.70 2.51
CA ALA A 58 14.00 5.45 1.39
C ALA A 58 14.80 4.16 1.59
N LEU A 59 15.29 3.93 2.83
CA LEU A 59 16.00 2.71 3.21
C LEU A 59 15.11 1.46 3.12
N LEU A 60 13.88 1.54 3.63
CA LEU A 60 12.92 0.42 3.59
C LEU A 60 12.46 0.14 2.15
N TRP A 61 12.28 1.19 1.35
CA TRP A 61 11.89 1.08 -0.05
C TRP A 61 12.96 0.40 -0.90
N SER A 62 14.23 0.59 -0.59
CA SER A 62 15.36 -0.01 -1.31
C SER A 62 15.90 -1.29 -0.66
N LEU A 63 15.25 -1.81 0.39
CA LEU A 63 15.81 -2.85 1.27
C LEU A 63 16.37 -4.07 0.50
N HIS A 64 15.75 -4.46 -0.60
CA HIS A 64 16.15 -5.63 -1.39
C HIS A 64 17.16 -5.34 -2.51
N TYR A 65 17.74 -4.14 -2.54
CA TYR A 65 18.64 -3.69 -3.59
C TYR A 65 19.88 -3.05 -2.98
N ASP A 66 21.02 -3.21 -3.65
CA ASP A 66 22.32 -2.67 -3.23
C ASP A 66 22.43 -1.19 -3.60
N VAL A 67 21.49 -0.38 -3.09
CA VAL A 67 21.45 1.06 -3.30
C VAL A 67 22.39 1.73 -2.30
N PRO A 68 23.42 2.47 -2.73
CA PRO A 68 24.29 3.20 -1.83
C PRO A 68 23.50 4.20 -0.97
N MET A 69 23.91 4.38 0.30
CA MET A 69 23.23 5.29 1.23
C MET A 69 23.08 6.72 0.69
N ALA A 70 24.04 7.18 -0.12
CA ALA A 70 24.01 8.51 -0.76
C ALA A 70 22.95 8.63 -1.88
N ASP A 71 22.49 7.51 -2.42
CA ASP A 71 21.52 7.44 -3.52
C ASP A 71 20.08 7.17 -3.05
N LEU A 72 19.88 6.74 -1.80
CA LEU A 72 18.57 6.34 -1.28
C LEU A 72 17.48 7.40 -1.51
N ASP A 73 17.75 8.64 -1.11
CA ASP A 73 16.79 9.74 -1.22
C ASP A 73 16.46 10.04 -2.68
N ARG A 74 17.45 9.96 -3.57
CA ARG A 74 17.29 10.17 -5.02
C ARG A 74 16.42 9.09 -5.65
N VAL A 75 16.70 7.82 -5.35
CA VAL A 75 15.92 6.67 -5.85
C VAL A 75 14.49 6.74 -5.34
N PHE A 76 14.29 7.00 -4.05
CA PHE A 76 12.97 7.12 -3.46
C PHE A 76 12.17 8.28 -4.06
N ALA A 77 12.77 9.47 -4.19
CA ALA A 77 12.10 10.61 -4.81
C ALA A 77 11.69 10.34 -6.27
N SER A 78 12.55 9.66 -7.04
CA SER A 78 12.23 9.26 -8.42
C SER A 78 11.00 8.35 -8.48
N ASP A 79 10.92 7.37 -7.57
CA ASP A 79 9.79 6.44 -7.51
C ASP A 79 8.52 7.13 -7.01
N MET A 80 8.60 8.05 -6.05
CA MET A 80 7.41 8.79 -5.60
C MET A 80 6.88 9.70 -6.71
N ALA A 81 7.74 10.41 -7.44
CA ALA A 81 7.33 11.25 -8.57
C ALA A 81 6.61 10.44 -9.66
N ARG A 82 7.08 9.23 -9.96
CA ARG A 82 6.43 8.35 -10.94
C ARG A 82 5.09 7.81 -10.44
N LYS A 83 4.96 7.56 -9.14
CA LYS A 83 3.71 7.13 -8.52
C LYS A 83 2.67 8.25 -8.59
N GLU A 84 3.07 9.49 -8.35
CA GLU A 84 2.20 10.66 -8.48
C GLU A 84 1.71 10.84 -9.93
N GLN A 85 2.59 10.66 -10.92
CA GLN A 85 2.20 10.67 -12.34
C GLN A 85 1.18 9.58 -12.66
N LEU A 86 1.37 8.36 -12.12
CA LEU A 86 0.42 7.28 -12.31
C LEU A 86 -0.93 7.60 -11.64
N GLN A 87 -0.92 8.18 -10.45
CA GLN A 87 -2.13 8.64 -9.76
C GLN A 87 -2.88 9.68 -10.59
N GLN A 88 -2.17 10.66 -11.15
CA GLN A 88 -2.78 11.67 -12.04
C GLN A 88 -3.42 11.03 -13.27
N ALA A 89 -2.74 10.06 -13.89
CA ALA A 89 -3.29 9.32 -15.03
C ALA A 89 -4.59 8.58 -14.68
N PHE A 90 -4.67 7.97 -13.48
CA PHE A 90 -5.91 7.37 -13.00
C PHE A 90 -7.04 8.38 -12.82
N ASP A 91 -6.74 9.52 -12.22
CA ASP A 91 -7.72 10.57 -11.98
C ASP A 91 -8.23 11.15 -13.32
N GLU A 92 -7.41 11.10 -14.37
CA GLU A 92 -7.74 11.48 -15.76
C GLU A 92 -8.44 10.36 -16.56
N GLY A 93 -8.65 9.18 -15.97
CA GLY A 93 -9.44 8.09 -16.57
C GLY A 93 -8.62 6.99 -17.24
N LEU A 94 -7.34 6.83 -16.91
CA LEU A 94 -6.56 5.64 -17.28
C LEU A 94 -7.25 4.38 -16.72
N ASP A 95 -7.70 3.49 -17.60
CA ASP A 95 -8.34 2.23 -17.23
C ASP A 95 -7.30 1.08 -17.22
N PRO A 96 -7.00 0.47 -16.05
CA PRO A 96 -6.10 -0.68 -15.94
C PRO A 96 -6.44 -1.86 -16.83
N VAL A 97 -7.72 -2.02 -17.15
CA VAL A 97 -8.21 -3.14 -17.94
C VAL A 97 -7.94 -2.92 -19.43
N LEU A 98 -7.88 -1.66 -19.87
CA LEU A 98 -7.74 -1.29 -21.28
C LEU A 98 -6.29 -1.03 -21.69
N ASP A 99 -5.41 -0.62 -20.76
CA ASP A 99 -3.97 -0.49 -21.02
C ASP A 99 -3.12 -1.13 -19.90
N PRO A 100 -2.85 -2.44 -19.98
CA PRO A 100 -1.99 -3.14 -19.04
C PRO A 100 -0.53 -2.65 -19.07
N SER A 101 -0.11 -2.02 -20.17
CA SER A 101 1.26 -1.55 -20.34
C SER A 101 1.54 -0.24 -19.61
N ALA A 102 0.49 0.56 -19.36
CA ALA A 102 0.55 1.72 -18.48
C ALA A 102 0.93 1.37 -17.03
N PHE A 103 0.89 0.08 -16.68
CA PHE A 103 1.24 -0.47 -15.36
C PHE A 103 2.58 -1.18 -15.34
N ALA A 104 3.36 -1.12 -16.44
CA ALA A 104 4.74 -1.58 -16.47
C ALA A 104 5.60 -0.65 -15.58
N TRP A 105 5.43 -0.80 -14.27
CA TRP A 105 6.15 -0.09 -13.25
C TRP A 105 7.54 -0.71 -13.11
N VAL A 106 8.55 0.07 -13.44
CA VAL A 106 9.95 -0.27 -13.17
C VAL A 106 10.48 0.77 -12.19
N SER A 107 10.80 0.32 -10.99
CA SER A 107 11.34 1.20 -9.95
C SER A 107 12.79 1.57 -10.26
N ALA A 108 13.19 2.80 -9.93
CA ALA A 108 14.58 3.25 -10.10
C ALA A 108 15.58 2.36 -9.36
N ARG A 109 15.17 1.71 -8.26
CA ARG A 109 16.00 0.78 -7.49
C ARG A 109 16.39 -0.48 -8.27
N GLU A 110 15.62 -0.86 -9.29
CA GLU A 110 15.88 -2.06 -10.10
C GLU A 110 17.12 -1.92 -11.00
N SER A 111 17.66 -0.71 -11.15
CA SER A 111 18.96 -0.49 -11.79
C SER A 111 20.15 -0.93 -10.92
N TYR A 112 19.91 -1.19 -9.63
CA TYR A 112 20.93 -1.66 -8.68
C TYR A 112 20.86 -3.18 -8.51
N GLY A 113 21.96 -3.77 -8.05
CA GLY A 113 22.03 -5.21 -7.81
C GLY A 113 21.00 -5.67 -6.80
N SER A 114 20.25 -6.73 -7.12
CA SER A 114 19.32 -7.33 -6.16
C SER A 114 20.10 -7.99 -5.02
N LEU A 115 19.75 -7.65 -3.79
CA LEU A 115 20.19 -8.32 -2.56
C LEU A 115 19.24 -9.45 -2.14
N ALA A 116 18.12 -9.63 -2.86
CA ALA A 116 17.23 -10.73 -2.57
C ALA A 116 17.97 -12.07 -2.76
N PRO A 117 17.85 -13.02 -1.81
CA PRO A 117 18.45 -14.34 -1.99
C PRO A 117 17.91 -14.98 -3.27
N ASN A 118 18.75 -15.76 -3.96
CA ASN A 118 18.32 -16.49 -5.15
C ASN A 118 17.10 -17.36 -4.79
N ARG A 119 15.92 -16.97 -5.30
CA ARG A 119 14.64 -17.59 -4.95
C ARG A 119 14.47 -19.00 -5.52
N GLU A 120 15.34 -19.43 -6.43
CA GLU A 120 15.32 -20.82 -6.95
C GLU A 120 15.41 -21.87 -5.85
N HIS A 121 16.04 -21.54 -4.72
CA HIS A 121 16.26 -22.46 -3.61
C HIS A 121 15.58 -22.01 -2.31
N ALA A 122 14.82 -20.91 -2.34
CA ALA A 122 14.12 -20.43 -1.16
C ALA A 122 12.78 -21.17 -1.00
N PRO A 123 12.43 -21.64 0.22
CA PRO A 123 11.13 -22.22 0.45
C PRO A 123 10.03 -21.18 0.20
N GLU A 124 8.87 -21.64 -0.30
CA GLU A 124 7.77 -20.77 -0.67
C GLU A 124 7.32 -19.92 0.54
N PRO A 125 7.16 -18.59 0.36
CA PRO A 125 6.72 -17.72 1.45
C PRO A 125 5.30 -18.07 1.89
N CYS A 126 5.04 -17.94 3.18
CA CYS A 126 3.70 -18.14 3.70
C CYS A 126 2.73 -17.07 3.20
N GLY A 127 1.68 -17.50 2.51
CA GLY A 127 0.55 -16.63 2.18
C GLY A 127 -0.31 -16.30 3.41
N SER A 128 -0.94 -15.12 3.40
CA SER A 128 -1.75 -14.58 4.52
C SER A 128 -2.92 -15.46 4.96
N TYR A 129 -3.35 -16.41 4.11
CA TYR A 129 -4.48 -17.31 4.36
C TYR A 129 -4.09 -18.79 4.36
N GLN A 130 -2.79 -19.13 4.31
CA GLN A 130 -2.37 -20.53 4.35
C GLN A 130 -2.45 -21.08 5.77
N THR A 131 -3.25 -22.13 5.96
CA THR A 131 -3.27 -22.91 7.19
C THR A 131 -2.01 -23.77 7.31
N GLY A 132 -1.52 -23.98 8.53
CA GLY A 132 -0.33 -24.80 8.78
C GLY A 132 1.02 -24.16 8.41
N CYS A 133 1.04 -22.91 7.94
CA CYS A 133 2.28 -22.18 7.64
C CYS A 133 3.26 -22.21 8.82
N LEU A 134 2.79 -21.89 10.03
CA LEU A 134 3.67 -21.84 11.21
C LEU A 134 4.28 -23.21 11.54
N ALA A 135 3.54 -24.30 11.32
CA ALA A 135 4.06 -25.65 11.49
C ALA A 135 5.16 -25.93 10.46
N ARG A 136 4.92 -25.61 9.17
CA ARG A 136 5.92 -25.75 8.10
C ARG A 136 7.20 -24.96 8.36
N VAL A 137 7.08 -23.70 8.80
CA VAL A 137 8.25 -22.88 9.14
C VAL A 137 9.02 -23.47 10.31
N ARG A 138 8.33 -24.03 11.31
CA ARG A 138 8.98 -24.72 12.44
C ARG A 138 9.69 -26.00 12.01
N ASP A 139 9.09 -26.75 11.11
CA ASP A 139 9.62 -28.03 10.62
C ASP A 139 10.86 -27.82 9.72
N ASP A 140 10.99 -26.66 9.08
CA ASP A 140 12.15 -26.31 8.24
C ASP A 140 12.74 -24.92 8.57
N LEU A 141 12.99 -24.70 9.85
CA LEU A 141 13.66 -23.49 10.36
C LEU A 141 14.98 -23.16 9.62
N PRO A 142 15.85 -24.14 9.29
CA PRO A 142 17.08 -23.86 8.56
C PRO A 142 16.85 -23.27 7.16
N ALA A 143 15.93 -23.81 6.36
CA ALA A 143 15.68 -23.30 5.01
C ALA A 143 15.06 -21.89 5.03
N TYR A 144 14.10 -21.64 5.94
CA TYR A 144 13.54 -20.30 6.12
C TYR A 144 14.55 -19.32 6.74
N GLY A 145 15.50 -19.82 7.54
CA GLY A 145 16.58 -19.05 8.16
C GLY A 145 17.57 -18.46 7.15
N VAL A 146 17.78 -19.08 5.99
CA VAL A 146 18.63 -18.54 4.91
C VAL A 146 18.10 -17.19 4.40
N GLY A 147 16.77 -17.06 4.29
CA GLY A 147 16.11 -15.82 3.89
C GLY A 147 16.23 -14.71 4.92
N VAL A 148 16.29 -15.05 6.22
CA VAL A 148 16.51 -14.08 7.31
C VAL A 148 17.99 -13.69 7.41
N ALA A 149 18.89 -14.65 7.22
CA ALA A 149 20.33 -14.42 7.26
C ALA A 149 20.81 -13.50 6.13
N SER A 150 20.22 -13.60 4.94
CA SER A 150 20.56 -12.74 3.80
C SER A 150 20.17 -11.27 4.02
N VAL A 151 19.14 -11.00 4.84
CA VAL A 151 18.74 -9.63 5.21
C VAL A 151 19.33 -9.16 6.55
N ALA A 152 20.09 -10.01 7.26
CA ALA A 152 20.68 -9.67 8.56
C ALA A 152 21.58 -8.41 8.54
N PRO A 153 22.40 -8.15 7.51
CA PRO A 153 23.15 -6.89 7.41
C PRO A 153 22.25 -5.65 7.39
N LEU A 154 21.10 -5.75 6.72
CA LEU A 154 20.12 -4.66 6.62
C LEU A 154 19.36 -4.47 7.93
N LEU A 155 18.95 -5.56 8.59
CA LEU A 155 18.34 -5.50 9.92
C LEU A 155 19.28 -4.86 10.95
N ARG A 156 20.60 -5.04 10.80
CA ARG A 156 21.59 -4.37 11.64
C ARG A 156 21.63 -2.85 11.39
N ILE A 157 21.54 -2.40 10.13
CA ILE A 157 21.52 -0.97 9.80
C ILE A 157 20.22 -0.33 10.31
N VAL A 158 19.08 -0.98 10.05
CA VAL A 158 17.75 -0.53 10.50
C VAL A 158 17.70 -0.44 12.03
N SER A 159 18.16 -1.47 12.74
CA SER A 159 18.17 -1.47 14.21
C SER A 159 19.08 -0.39 14.80
N GLN A 160 20.19 -0.04 14.16
CA GLN A 160 21.05 1.07 14.60
C GLN A 160 20.43 2.46 14.37
N GLN A 161 19.57 2.61 13.36
CA GLN A 161 18.92 3.89 13.08
C GLN A 161 17.60 4.09 13.82
N LEU A 162 16.91 3.02 14.22
CA LEU A 162 15.61 3.08 14.90
C LEU A 162 15.69 3.12 16.43
N VAL A 163 16.89 3.06 17.05
CA VAL A 163 16.99 3.24 18.50
C VAL A 163 16.63 4.69 18.83
N PRO A 164 15.55 4.96 19.59
CA PRO A 164 15.27 6.29 20.05
C PRO A 164 16.43 6.71 20.95
N ARG A 165 17.10 7.83 20.65
CA ARG A 165 17.96 8.46 21.65
C ARG A 165 17.04 9.09 22.70
N TYR A 166 16.65 8.31 23.69
CA TYR A 166 16.09 8.86 24.91
C TYR A 166 17.21 9.61 25.63
N GLY A 167 17.23 10.94 25.47
CA GLY A 167 17.97 11.88 26.30
C GLY A 167 17.03 12.51 27.32
#